data_AF-A0A927S840-F1
#
_entry.id   AF-A0A927S840-F1
#
_cell.length_a   1.000
_cell.length_b   1.000
_cell.length_c   1.000
_cell.angle_alpha   90.00
_cell.angle_beta   90.00
_cell.angle_gamma   90.00
#
_symmetry.space_group_name_H-M   'P 1'
#
loop_
_entity.id
_entity.type
_entity.pdbx_description
1 polymer ?
#
loop_
_entity_poly.entity_id
_entity_poly.type
_entity_poly.pdbx_seq_one_letter_code
_entity_poly.pdbx_strand_id
1 'polypeptide(L)'
;MDIAQSFRGHVALPLEVQANQYMENEQLSIRFSADMIETGSFVTVMLFLLCHKYGRSSEVVNFCNSVSPYIGLSGVEISFETAVALFEQFKAIYNEPI
;
A
#
# COMPACT_ATOMS: atom_id res chain seq x y z
N MET A 1 -22.39 -6.03 -3.79
CA MET A 1 -21.39 -5.49 -2.85
C MET A 1 -21.08 -4.10 -3.35
N ASP A 2 -21.32 -3.07 -2.55
CA ASP A 2 -20.97 -1.70 -2.93
C ASP A 2 -19.43 -1.63 -3.05
N ILE A 3 -18.91 -1.12 -4.17
CA ILE A 3 -17.46 -0.95 -4.37
C ILE A 3 -16.90 -0.04 -3.29
N ALA A 4 -17.71 0.89 -2.78
CA ALA A 4 -17.38 1.76 -1.67
C ALA A 4 -17.20 1.05 -0.33
N GLN A 5 -17.46 -0.27 -0.22
CA GLN A 5 -17.21 -1.09 0.98
C GLN A 5 -16.30 -2.30 0.70
N SER A 6 -15.63 -2.32 -0.46
CA SER A 6 -14.73 -3.42 -0.83
C SER A 6 -13.26 -3.05 -0.61
N PHE A 7 -12.39 -4.07 -0.57
CA PHE A 7 -10.93 -3.89 -0.61
C PHE A 7 -10.54 -2.90 -1.72
N ARG A 8 -11.15 -3.05 -2.90
CA ARG A 8 -10.90 -2.17 -4.04
C ARG A 8 -11.16 -0.70 -3.73
N GLY A 9 -12.31 -0.39 -3.12
CA GLY A 9 -12.71 1.00 -2.83
C GLY A 9 -11.91 1.65 -1.70
N HIS A 10 -11.60 0.89 -0.64
CA HIS A 10 -10.95 1.44 0.55
C HIS A 10 -9.42 1.36 0.53
N VAL A 11 -8.87 0.45 -0.26
CA VAL A 11 -7.43 0.15 -0.23
C VAL A 11 -6.83 0.29 -1.62
N ALA A 12 -7.32 -0.46 -2.61
CA ALA A 12 -6.64 -0.56 -3.90
C ALA A 12 -6.64 0.77 -4.69
N LEU A 13 -7.80 1.41 -4.83
CA LEU A 13 -7.93 2.69 -5.54
C LEU A 13 -7.19 3.84 -4.83
N PRO A 14 -7.31 4.04 -3.51
CA PRO A 14 -6.52 5.05 -2.81
C PRO A 14 -5.01 4.83 -2.92
N LEU A 15 -4.55 3.58 -2.79
CA LEU A 15 -3.12 3.26 -2.91
C LEU A 15 -2.61 3.45 -4.34
N GLU A 16 -3.42 3.15 -5.36
CA GLU A 16 -3.12 3.44 -6.77
C GLU A 16 -2.85 4.94 -6.96
N VAL A 17 -3.77 5.80 -6.49
CA VAL A 17 -3.65 7.26 -6.62
C VAL A 17 -2.35 7.73 -5.97
N GLN A 18 -2.10 7.30 -4.73
CA GLN A 18 -0.92 7.71 -3.98
C GLN A 18 0.39 7.23 -4.61
N ALA A 19 0.43 5.98 -5.09
CA ALA A 19 1.61 5.43 -5.75
C ALA A 19 1.89 6.15 -7.09
N ASN A 20 0.86 6.41 -7.88
CA ASN A 20 1.00 7.09 -9.17
C ASN A 20 1.38 8.57 -9.02
N GLN A 21 0.91 9.25 -7.98
CA GLN A 21 1.38 10.59 -7.64
C GLN A 21 2.87 10.61 -7.28
N TYR A 22 3.34 9.62 -6.50
CA TYR A 22 4.76 9.47 -6.22
C TYR A 22 5.58 9.24 -7.51
N MET A 23 5.13 8.33 -8.38
CA MET A 23 5.79 8.07 -9.67
C MET A 23 5.91 9.32 -10.53
N GLU A 24 4.85 10.13 -10.60
CA GLU A 24 4.85 11.39 -11.35
C GLU A 24 5.85 12.40 -10.79
N ASN A 25 5.86 12.58 -9.47
CA ASN A 25 6.77 13.50 -8.80
C ASN A 25 8.25 13.11 -9.03
N GLU A 26 8.53 11.81 -9.06
CA GLU A 26 9.86 11.26 -9.33
C GLU A 26 10.16 11.09 -10.83
N GLN A 27 9.25 11.50 -11.72
CA GLN A 27 9.38 11.39 -13.18
C GLN A 27 9.62 9.94 -13.67
N LEU A 28 9.05 8.96 -12.97
CA LEU A 28 9.11 7.54 -13.31
C LEU A 28 7.94 7.17 -14.22
N SER A 29 8.19 6.33 -15.24
CA SER A 29 7.18 5.89 -16.21
C SER A 29 6.33 4.69 -15.75
N ILE A 30 6.56 4.20 -14.53
CA ILE A 30 5.85 3.06 -13.96
C ILE A 30 4.46 3.52 -13.49
N ARG A 31 3.44 2.73 -13.77
CA ARG A 31 2.07 2.95 -13.30
C ARG A 31 1.56 1.75 -12.54
N PHE A 32 0.93 2.02 -11.41
CA PHE A 32 0.17 1.03 -10.65
C PHE A 32 -1.30 1.09 -11.05
N SER A 33 -1.99 -0.04 -10.94
CA SER A 33 -3.44 -0.12 -11.09
C SER A 33 -4.03 -0.85 -9.88
N ALA A 34 -5.27 -0.50 -9.55
CA ALA A 34 -6.03 -1.14 -8.48
C ALA A 34 -6.17 -2.64 -8.72
N ASP A 35 -6.25 -3.09 -9.98
CA ASP A 35 -6.27 -4.52 -10.32
C ASP A 35 -4.99 -5.23 -9.87
N MET A 36 -3.81 -4.65 -10.14
CA MET A 36 -2.54 -5.24 -9.71
C MET A 36 -2.40 -5.24 -8.19
N ILE A 37 -2.89 -4.18 -7.54
CA ILE A 37 -2.88 -4.05 -6.08
C ILE A 37 -3.79 -5.10 -5.44
N GLU A 38 -5.02 -5.23 -5.95
CA GLU A 38 -6.03 -6.19 -5.48
C GLU A 38 -5.62 -7.64 -5.74
N THR A 39 -4.84 -7.93 -6.78
CA THR A 39 -4.43 -9.30 -7.11
C THR A 39 -3.12 -9.76 -6.48
N GLY A 40 -2.49 -8.94 -5.61
CA GLY A 40 -1.34 -9.39 -4.82
C GLY A 40 -0.24 -8.36 -4.60
N SER A 41 -0.33 -7.17 -5.20
CA SER A 41 0.73 -6.15 -5.09
C SER A 41 0.55 -5.19 -3.92
N PHE A 42 -0.55 -5.25 -3.17
CA PHE A 42 -0.89 -4.33 -2.08
C PHE A 42 0.27 -4.06 -1.11
N VAL A 43 0.80 -5.10 -0.47
CA VAL A 43 1.89 -4.95 0.50
C VAL A 43 3.17 -4.44 -0.15
N THR A 44 3.52 -4.98 -1.32
CA THR A 44 4.72 -4.59 -2.06
C THR A 44 4.71 -3.11 -2.42
N VAL A 45 3.56 -2.56 -2.83
CA VAL A 45 3.43 -1.13 -3.16
C VAL A 45 3.60 -0.25 -1.92
N MET A 46 3.00 -0.62 -0.78
CA MET A 46 3.20 0.12 0.48
C MET A 46 4.67 0.14 0.91
N LEU A 47 5.34 -1.02 0.86
CA LEU A 47 6.76 -1.13 1.22
C LEU A 47 7.67 -0.37 0.25
N PHE A 48 7.37 -0.43 -1.04
CA PHE A 48 8.08 0.34 -2.06
C PHE A 48 8.04 1.84 -1.70
N LEU A 49 6.86 2.39 -1.46
CA LEU A 49 6.68 3.82 -1.16
C LEU A 49 7.41 4.24 0.12
N LEU A 50 7.31 3.46 1.19
CA LEU A 50 7.98 3.76 2.46
C LEU A 50 9.49 3.67 2.35
N CYS A 51 10.03 2.61 1.74
CA CYS A 51 11.47 2.44 1.55
C CYS A 51 12.07 3.55 0.70
N HIS A 52 11.35 4.01 -0.32
CA HIS A 52 11.81 5.11 -1.17
C HIS A 52 11.75 6.46 -0.46
N LYS A 53 10.73 6.71 0.36
CA LYS A 53 10.56 7.99 1.05
C LYS A 53 11.48 8.14 2.28
N TYR A 54 11.63 7.09 3.09
CA TYR A 54 12.32 7.15 4.39
C TYR A 54 13.54 6.22 4.49
N GLY A 55 13.85 5.45 3.44
CA GLY A 55 14.93 4.46 3.50
C GLY A 55 14.62 3.33 4.50
N ARG A 56 15.64 2.91 5.25
CA ARG A 56 15.55 1.84 6.26
C ARG A 56 15.42 2.39 7.68
N SER A 57 14.49 3.32 7.90
CA SER A 57 14.19 3.78 9.26
C SER A 57 13.66 2.63 10.14
N SER A 58 13.73 2.79 11.46
CA SER A 58 13.19 1.79 12.39
C SER A 58 11.70 1.56 12.20
N GLU A 59 10.91 2.60 11.90
CA GLU A 59 9.47 2.44 11.63
C GLU A 59 9.23 1.64 10.35
N VAL A 60 9.97 1.92 9.27
CA VAL A 60 9.83 1.17 8.01
C VAL A 60 10.22 -0.29 8.21
N VAL A 61 11.28 -0.59 8.96
CA VAL A 61 11.68 -1.97 9.27
C VAL A 61 10.62 -2.68 10.12
N ASN A 62 10.07 -2.01 11.12
CA ASN A 62 9.00 -2.57 11.96
C ASN A 62 7.74 -2.87 11.14
N PHE A 63 7.33 -1.94 10.27
CA PHE A 63 6.21 -2.14 9.37
C PHE A 63 6.48 -3.28 8.39
N CYS A 64 7.68 -3.35 7.79
CA CYS A 64 8.09 -4.44 6.91
C CYS A 64 7.93 -5.81 7.57
N ASN A 65 8.39 -5.94 8.82
CA ASN A 65 8.24 -7.18 9.58
C ASN A 65 6.77 -7.50 9.85
N SER A 66 5.95 -6.52 10.23
CA SER A 66 4.53 -6.75 10.54
C SER A 66 3.70 -7.14 9.32
N VAL A 67 4.04 -6.64 8.13
CA VAL A 67 3.31 -6.92 6.88
C VAL A 67 3.88 -8.09 6.08
N SER A 68 5.06 -8.60 6.44
CA SER A 68 5.71 -9.71 5.73
C SER A 68 4.84 -10.96 5.51
N PRO A 69 3.93 -11.37 6.44
CA PRO A 69 3.07 -12.53 6.21
C PRO A 69 2.03 -12.33 5.10
N TYR A 70 1.78 -11.08 4.67
CA TYR A 70 0.73 -10.74 3.71
C TYR A 70 1.29 -10.42 2.30
N ILE A 71 2.61 -10.56 2.10
CA ILE A 71 3.23 -10.32 0.79
C ILE A 71 2.68 -11.30 -0.24
N GLY A 72 2.20 -10.78 -1.37
CA GLY A 72 1.69 -11.57 -2.49
C GLY A 72 0.22 -12.01 -2.34
N LEU A 73 -0.41 -11.80 -1.18
CA LEU A 73 -1.81 -12.14 -0.97
C LEU A 73 -2.72 -11.11 -1.66
N SER A 74 -3.74 -11.63 -2.34
CA SER A 74 -4.79 -10.83 -2.98
C SER A 74 -5.86 -10.35 -2.00
N GLY A 75 -6.72 -9.42 -2.44
CA GLY A 75 -7.83 -8.88 -1.67
C GLY A 75 -8.92 -9.90 -1.30
N VAL A 76 -8.90 -11.11 -1.88
CA VAL A 76 -9.76 -12.23 -1.46
C VAL A 76 -9.11 -13.15 -0.43
N GLU A 77 -7.78 -13.08 -0.28
CA GLU A 77 -6.99 -13.86 0.66
C GLU A 77 -6.74 -13.10 1.98
N ILE A 78 -6.72 -11.77 1.93
CA ILE A 78 -6.64 -10.90 3.11
C ILE A 78 -8.04 -10.48 3.51
N SER A 79 -8.37 -10.62 4.81
CA SER A 79 -9.64 -10.11 5.31
C SER A 79 -9.74 -8.59 5.09
N PHE A 80 -10.93 -8.10 4.76
CA PHE A 80 -11.14 -6.67 4.53
C PHE A 80 -10.70 -5.80 5.72
N GLU A 81 -11.03 -6.22 6.95
CA GLU A 81 -10.63 -5.52 8.18
C GLU A 81 -9.10 -5.45 8.32
N THR A 82 -8.41 -6.57 8.07
CA THR A 82 -6.95 -6.62 8.11
C THR A 82 -6.34 -5.69 7.06
N ALA A 83 -6.84 -5.74 5.82
CA ALA A 83 -6.33 -4.90 4.74
C ALA A 83 -6.47 -3.40 5.04
N VAL A 84 -7.62 -2.98 5.57
CA VAL A 84 -7.85 -1.60 6.00
C VAL A 84 -6.89 -1.23 7.14
N ALA A 85 -6.74 -2.07 8.16
CA ALA A 85 -5.84 -1.81 9.28
C ALA A 85 -4.38 -1.65 8.84
N LEU A 86 -3.91 -2.49 7.91
CA LEU A 86 -2.56 -2.37 7.33
C LEU A 86 -2.40 -1.08 6.52
N PHE A 87 -3.41 -0.71 5.74
CA PHE A 87 -3.38 0.51 4.94
C PHE A 87 -3.38 1.78 5.81
N GLU A 88 -4.15 1.79 6.90
CA GLU A 88 -4.13 2.90 7.88
C GLU A 88 -2.76 3.03 8.56
N GLN A 89 -2.13 1.91 8.96
CA GLN A 89 -0.77 1.92 9.51
C GLN A 89 0.25 2.49 8.51
N PHE A 90 0.16 2.08 7.24
CA PHE A 90 0.98 2.64 6.17
C PHE A 90 0.79 4.16 6.04
N LYS A 91 -0.46 4.65 6.01
CA LYS A 91 -0.74 6.08 5.88
C LYS A 91 -0.22 6.89 7.06
N ALA A 92 -0.29 6.34 8.27
CA ALA A 92 0.27 6.98 9.46
C ALA A 92 1.77 7.25 9.27
N ILE A 93 2.53 6.23 8.88
CA ILE A 93 3.98 6.35 8.63
C ILE A 93 4.25 7.25 7.42
N TYR A 94 3.51 7.07 6.32
CA TYR A 94 3.79 7.79 5.07
C TYR A 94 3.51 9.30 5.15
N ASN A 95 2.63 9.74 6.05
CA ASN A 95 2.27 11.15 6.19
C ASN A 95 3.08 11.87 7.28
N GLU A 96 4.00 11.20 7.95
CA GLU A 96 4.88 11.86 8.91
C GLU A 96 5.80 12.88 8.19
N PRO A 97 5.85 14.14 8.66
CA PRO A 97 6.76 15.14 8.14
C PRO A 97 8.22 14.75 8.45
N ILE A 98 9.12 15.02 7.51
CA ILE A 98 10.58 14.83 7.64
C ILE A 98 11.17 16.00 8.42
#